data_AF-A0A8J2Q9A2-F1
#
_entry.id   AF-A0A8J2Q9A2-F1
#
_cell.length_a   1.000
_cell.length_b   1.000
_cell.length_c   1.000
_cell.angle_alpha   90.00
_cell.angle_beta   90.00
_cell.angle_gamma   90.00
#
_symmetry.space_group_name_H-M   'P 1'
#
loop_
_entity.id
_entity.type
_entity.pdbx_description
1 polymer ?
#
loop_
_entity_poly.entity_id
_entity_poly.type
_entity_poly.pdbx_seq_one_letter_code
_entity_poly.pdbx_strand_id
1 'polypeptide(L)'
;MCDISHRLPFTTNCRNGLAKIFCSLSNFLDVNWQECNLENVEYEECVNCSRNKMNITRQTSWVIVWLDSLGKMPPAVSEGNYYWLGDYEQCSILR
;
A
#
# COMPACT_ATOMS: atom_id res chain seq x y z
N MET A 1 13.80 -2.86 -4.28
CA MET A 1 13.53 -2.89 -2.81
C MET A 1 13.54 -4.31 -2.24
N CYS A 2 12.96 -5.29 -2.96
CA CYS A 2 12.96 -6.70 -2.55
C CYS A 2 14.37 -7.25 -2.24
N ASP A 3 15.36 -7.10 -3.14
CA ASP A 3 16.72 -7.66 -2.94
C ASP A 3 17.44 -7.16 -1.68
N ILE A 4 17.22 -5.89 -1.32
CA ILE A 4 17.83 -5.28 -0.15
C ILE A 4 17.29 -5.94 1.13
N SER A 5 15.99 -6.24 1.16
CA SER A 5 15.33 -6.84 2.33
C SER A 5 15.90 -8.21 2.71
N HIS A 6 16.41 -8.98 1.74
CA HIS A 6 17.05 -10.27 1.95
C HIS A 6 18.46 -10.18 2.54
N ARG A 7 19.08 -9.00 2.51
CA ARG A 7 20.45 -8.76 3.00
C ARG A 7 20.49 -8.06 4.36
N LEU A 8 19.33 -7.72 4.92
CA LEU A 8 19.26 -7.04 6.21
C LEU A 8 19.80 -7.93 7.34
N PRO A 9 20.53 -7.36 8.33
CA PRO A 9 21.18 -8.10 9.41
C PRO A 9 20.18 -8.51 10.51
N PHE A 10 19.06 -9.15 10.13
CA PHE A 10 18.04 -9.65 11.05
C PHE A 10 18.04 -11.18 11.11
N THR A 11 17.40 -11.74 12.14
CA THR A 11 17.14 -13.18 12.23
C THR A 11 16.34 -13.66 11.02
N THR A 12 16.50 -14.92 10.63
CA THR A 12 15.88 -15.49 9.42
C THR A 12 14.37 -15.26 9.37
N ASN A 13 13.67 -15.43 10.50
CA ASN A 13 12.22 -15.23 10.57
C ASN A 13 11.82 -13.78 10.34
N CYS A 14 12.48 -12.84 11.02
CA CYS A 14 12.22 -11.41 10.85
C CYS A 14 12.53 -10.96 9.42
N ARG A 15 13.66 -11.43 8.89
CA ARG A 15 14.09 -11.15 7.53
C ARG A 15 13.11 -11.64 6.48
N ASN A 16 12.57 -12.85 6.64
CA ASN A 16 11.56 -13.41 5.74
C ASN A 16 10.25 -12.61 5.81
N GLY A 17 9.84 -12.17 7.00
CA GLY A 17 8.67 -11.31 7.19
C GLY A 17 8.83 -9.96 6.49
N LEU A 18 9.96 -9.29 6.71
CA LEU A 18 10.30 -8.03 6.05
C LEU A 18 10.38 -8.21 4.53
N ALA A 19 11.03 -9.27 4.06
CA ALA A 19 11.12 -9.55 2.63
C ALA A 19 9.75 -9.74 1.99
N LYS A 20 8.83 -10.46 2.65
CA LYS A 20 7.46 -10.61 2.15
C LYS A 20 6.78 -9.26 1.94
N ILE A 21 6.94 -8.31 2.88
CA ILE A 21 6.38 -6.96 2.79
C ILE A 21 7.04 -6.17 1.65
N PHE A 22 8.37 -6.04 1.65
CA PHE A 22 9.09 -5.23 0.67
C PHE A 22 8.97 -5.77 -0.76
N CYS A 23 8.97 -7.09 -0.94
CA CYS A 23 8.79 -7.72 -2.25
C CYS A 23 7.35 -7.57 -2.74
N SER A 24 6.36 -7.71 -1.85
CA SER A 24 4.95 -7.49 -2.21
C SER A 24 4.70 -6.04 -2.60
N LEU A 25 5.33 -5.08 -1.89
CA LEU A 25 5.26 -3.66 -2.23
C LEU A 25 5.93 -3.35 -3.57
N SER A 26 7.13 -3.89 -3.82
CA SER A 26 7.82 -3.72 -5.11
C SER A 26 6.95 -4.24 -6.26
N ASN A 27 6.47 -5.48 -6.16
CA ASN A 27 5.64 -6.08 -7.19
C ASN A 27 4.35 -5.30 -7.43
N PHE A 28 3.70 -4.82 -6.36
CA PHE A 28 2.50 -4.00 -6.49
C PHE A 28 2.77 -2.69 -7.24
N LEU A 29 3.86 -1.99 -6.91
CA LEU A 29 4.23 -0.72 -7.53
C LEU A 29 4.64 -0.90 -8.98
N ASP A 30 5.53 -1.86 -9.26
CA ASP A 30 6.06 -2.15 -10.59
C ASP A 30 4.92 -2.46 -11.58
N VAL A 31 3.96 -3.29 -11.14
CA VAL A 31 2.80 -3.67 -11.95
C VAL A 31 1.75 -2.56 -12.08
N ASN A 32 1.53 -1.76 -11.03
CA ASN A 32 0.58 -0.65 -11.14
C ASN A 32 1.10 0.47 -12.04
N TRP A 33 2.41 0.71 -12.02
CA TRP A 33 3.06 1.69 -12.89
C TRP A 33 3.07 1.28 -14.36
N GLN A 34 3.09 -0.03 -14.64
CA GLN A 34 3.07 -0.53 -16.01
C GLN A 34 1.68 -0.35 -16.64
N GLU A 35 1.61 0.37 -17.76
CA GLU A 35 0.40 0.49 -18.59
C GLU A 35 0.30 -0.66 -19.58
N CYS A 36 -0.91 -1.20 -19.75
CA CYS A 36 -1.19 -2.23 -20.76
C CYS A 36 -1.95 -1.55 -21.92
N ASN A 37 -1.21 -0.91 -22.83
CA ASN A 37 -1.78 -0.16 -23.95
C ASN A 37 -1.66 -0.94 -25.28
N LEU A 38 -2.67 -0.81 -26.13
CA LEU A 38 -2.77 -1.45 -27.45
C LEU A 38 -1.96 -0.75 -28.55
N GLU A 39 -1.34 0.40 -28.27
CA GLU A 39 -0.78 1.27 -29.32
C GLU A 39 0.32 0.62 -30.16
N ASN A 40 1.11 -0.29 -29.58
CA ASN A 40 2.28 -0.89 -30.24
C ASN A 40 2.36 -2.42 -30.06
N VAL A 41 1.30 -3.07 -29.59
CA VAL A 41 1.34 -4.42 -29.01
C VAL A 41 0.18 -5.25 -29.55
N GLU A 42 0.40 -6.54 -29.82
CA GLU A 42 -0.68 -7.43 -30.28
C GLU A 42 -1.79 -7.55 -29.23
N TYR A 43 -3.03 -7.76 -29.69
CA TYR A 43 -4.20 -7.87 -28.80
C TYR A 43 -4.01 -8.93 -27.70
N GLU A 44 -3.42 -10.08 -28.05
CA GLU A 44 -3.18 -11.17 -27.11
C GLU A 44 -2.17 -10.79 -26.01
N GLU A 45 -1.10 -10.10 -26.38
CA GLU A 45 -0.10 -9.58 -25.44
C GLU A 45 -0.70 -8.54 -24.49
N CYS A 46 -1.57 -7.66 -24.98
CA CYS A 46 -2.30 -6.70 -24.14
C CYS A 46 -3.23 -7.40 -23.14
N VAL A 47 -3.96 -8.42 -23.58
CA VAL A 47 -4.83 -9.23 -22.70
C VAL A 47 -4.01 -9.97 -21.64
N ASN A 48 -2.86 -10.52 -22.02
CA ASN A 48 -1.95 -11.19 -21.09
C ASN A 48 -1.36 -10.22 -20.07
N CYS A 49 -0.97 -9.00 -20.49
CA CYS A 49 -0.53 -7.93 -19.59
C CYS A 49 -1.61 -7.61 -18.55
N SER A 50 -2.84 -7.38 -18.99
CA SER A 50 -3.96 -7.03 -18.10
C SER A 50 -4.29 -8.16 -17.10
N ARG A 51 -4.30 -9.41 -17.56
CA ARG A 51 -4.49 -10.58 -16.68
C ARG A 51 -3.39 -10.73 -15.66
N ASN A 52 -2.14 -10.59 -16.07
CA ASN A 52 -1.00 -10.69 -15.17
C ASN A 52 -1.03 -9.56 -14.12
N LYS A 53 -1.32 -8.33 -14.56
CA LYS A 53 -1.53 -7.17 -13.70
C LYS A 53 -2.60 -7.43 -12.65
N MET A 54 -3.77 -7.92 -13.06
CA MET A 54 -4.86 -8.27 -12.13
C MET A 54 -4.44 -9.34 -11.12
N ASN A 55 -3.74 -10.40 -11.55
CA ASN A 55 -3.29 -11.48 -10.67
C ASN A 55 -2.29 -10.98 -9.62
N ILE A 56 -1.26 -10.23 -10.03
CA ILE A 56 -0.25 -9.72 -9.12
C ILE A 56 -0.87 -8.70 -8.16
N THR A 57 -1.69 -7.76 -8.65
CA THR A 57 -2.40 -6.79 -7.81
C THR A 57 -3.27 -7.50 -6.77
N ARG A 58 -3.99 -8.56 -7.14
CA ARG A 58 -4.80 -9.33 -6.18
C ARG A 58 -3.96 -10.01 -5.10
N GLN A 59 -2.78 -10.51 -5.44
CA GLN A 59 -1.88 -11.18 -4.48
C GLN A 59 -1.14 -10.19 -3.56
N THR A 60 -0.97 -8.95 -4.00
CA THR A 60 -0.11 -7.96 -3.32
C THR A 60 -0.86 -6.79 -2.71
N SER A 61 -2.15 -6.57 -3.04
CA SER A 61 -2.95 -5.42 -2.57
C SER A 61 -3.05 -5.28 -1.06
N TRP A 62 -2.92 -6.38 -0.30
CA TRP A 62 -2.87 -6.36 1.16
C TRP A 62 -1.74 -5.47 1.70
N VAL A 63 -0.66 -5.27 0.94
CA VAL A 63 0.49 -4.46 1.37
C VAL A 63 0.13 -2.99 1.55
N ILE A 64 -0.88 -2.50 0.82
CA ILE A 64 -1.38 -1.12 0.97
C ILE A 64 -2.14 -0.97 2.29
N VAL A 65 -2.94 -1.97 2.67
CA VAL A 65 -3.61 -2.00 3.97
C VAL A 65 -2.58 -2.07 5.11
N TRP A 66 -1.51 -2.84 4.91
CA TRP A 66 -0.41 -2.89 5.87
C TRP A 66 0.30 -1.52 6.01
N LEU A 67 0.58 -0.81 4.91
CA LEU A 67 1.16 0.54 4.97
C LEU A 67 0.24 1.54 5.67
N ASP A 68 -1.06 1.53 5.35
CA ASP A 68 -2.07 2.36 6.01
C ASP A 68 -2.11 2.12 7.53
N SER A 69 -1.83 0.89 7.97
CA SER A 69 -1.77 0.56 9.40
C SER A 69 -0.62 1.22 10.15
N LEU A 70 0.48 1.60 9.48
CA LEU A 70 1.64 2.25 10.13
C LEU A 70 1.36 3.71 10.51
N GLY A 71 0.50 4.38 9.76
CA GLY A 71 0.16 5.79 9.98
C GLY A 71 -0.99 6.01 10.96
N LYS A 72 -1.71 4.94 11.34
CA LYS A 72 -2.80 5.04 12.31
C LYS A 72 -2.22 5.27 13.70
N MET A 73 -2.63 6.36 14.34
CA MET A 73 -2.36 6.58 15.76
C MET A 73 -2.89 5.38 16.55
N PRO A 74 -2.14 4.85 17.53
CA PRO A 74 -2.64 3.79 18.39
C PRO A 74 -3.93 4.24 19.07
N PRO A 75 -4.95 3.36 19.20
CA PRO A 75 -6.14 3.66 19.99
C PRO A 75 -5.70 4.06 21.42
N ALA A 76 -6.38 5.05 22.00
CA ALA A 76 -6.06 5.73 23.26
C ALA A 76 -4.90 6.76 23.27
N VAL A 77 -4.06 6.89 22.23
CA VAL A 77 -3.08 8.02 22.18
C VAL A 77 -3.78 9.35 21.92
N SER A 78 -4.93 9.31 21.24
CA SER A 78 -5.81 10.45 21.01
C SER A 78 -6.96 10.57 22.02
N GLU A 79 -7.13 9.63 22.93
CA GLU A 79 -8.21 9.70 23.92
C GLU A 79 -7.75 10.58 25.09
N GLY A 80 -8.43 11.70 25.31
CA GLY A 80 -8.17 12.61 26.44
C GLY A 80 -7.27 13.82 26.18
N ASN A 81 -6.66 13.94 24.98
CA ASN A 81 -5.80 15.09 24.61
C ASN A 81 -6.37 15.99 23.49
N TYR A 82 -7.58 15.72 23.02
CA TYR A 82 -8.27 16.55 22.04
C TYR A 82 -9.34 17.39 22.72
N TYR A 83 -9.16 18.71 22.74
CA TYR A 83 -10.27 19.64 22.90
C TYR A 83 -10.97 19.75 21.55
N TRP A 84 -12.05 18.99 21.36
CA TRP A 84 -12.92 19.17 20.20
C TRP A 84 -13.74 20.44 20.41
N LEU A 85 -13.44 21.48 19.62
CA LEU A 85 -14.08 22.80 19.71
C LEU A 85 -15.38 22.90 18.91
N GLY A 86 -15.93 21.77 18.44
CA GLY A 86 -17.08 21.71 17.56
C GLY A 86 -16.73 21.88 16.07
N ASP A 87 -17.71 21.66 15.21
CA ASP A 87 -17.58 21.91 13.78
C ASP A 87 -17.72 23.41 13.46
N TYR A 88 -17.06 23.89 12.40
CA TYR A 88 -17.16 25.30 11.98
C TYR A 88 -18.62 25.76 11.81
N GLU A 89 -19.48 24.88 11.31
CA GLU A 89 -20.91 25.15 11.13
C GLU A 89 -21.60 25.46 12.46
N GLN A 90 -21.22 24.78 13.55
CA GLN A 90 -21.76 25.03 14.89
C GLN A 90 -21.28 26.38 15.45
N CYS A 91 -20.03 26.76 15.20
CA CYS A 91 -19.50 28.08 15.59
C CYS A 91 -20.10 29.22 14.76
N SER A 92 -20.48 28.96 13.51
CA SER A 92 -21.00 29.99 12.59
C SER A 92 -22.42 30.47 12.90
N ILE A 93 -23.20 29.68 13.65
CA ILE A 93 -24.60 29.98 14.02
C ILE A 93 -24.69 30.88 15.27
N LEU A 94 -23.60 30.99 16.05
CA LEU A 94 -23.53 31.82 17.28
C LEU A 94 -23.20 33.30 17.01
N ARG A 95 -23.33 33.75 15.76
CA ARG A 95 -23.06 35.13 15.32
C ARG A 95 -24.36 35.86 15.02
#